data_AF-A0A521HPN3-F1
#
_entry.id   AF-A0A521HPN3-F1
#
_cell.length_a   1.000
_cell.length_b   1.000
_cell.length_c   1.000
_cell.angle_alpha   90.00
_cell.angle_beta   90.00
_cell.angle_gamma   90.00
#
_symmetry.space_group_name_H-M   'P 1'
#
loop_
_entity.id
_entity.type
_entity.pdbx_description
1 polymer ?
#
loop_
_entity_poly.entity_id
_entity_poly.type
_entity_poly.pdbx_seq_one_letter_code
_entity_poly.pdbx_strand_id
1 'polypeptide(L)'
;MKRILLAIAVILLLLITSLLPQITGLLATRSAKTGLVIDSTTGKPMPHVIVIAAGRVSAEPGFPVGQGGTKPLYRIVTSTDADGRYYIPAVWTNLDPFVDIPVPFRNQQWTWVITAFEIGYAVVGDEKTWQFDERGIGNYRPRSGLYVPPHSWAGSVIEVDPIRMYKPTLNLKEAAVYYSRIRTVGNPYRASTDPGDLAMRAEGYALLAPWVCALNSQQVIDVTTIASLSGFSSDKDRAYELLEMLAPGVARSDASQGRTTSAEIACKFITNGRGTP
;
A
#
# COMPACT_ATOMS: atom_id res chain seq x y z
N MET A 1 -12.30 4.20 54.40
CA MET A 1 -11.38 3.43 53.54
C MET A 1 -12.07 2.52 52.52
N LYS A 2 -12.97 1.59 52.90
CA LYS A 2 -13.62 0.66 51.94
C LYS A 2 -14.30 1.33 50.73
N ARG A 3 -15.02 2.43 50.94
CA ARG A 3 -15.68 3.20 49.87
C ARG A 3 -14.70 3.90 48.91
N ILE A 4 -13.56 4.36 49.43
CA ILE A 4 -12.49 5.00 48.64
C ILE A 4 -11.77 3.95 47.81
N LEU A 5 -11.45 2.81 48.40
CA LEU A 5 -10.87 1.66 47.70
C LEU A 5 -11.77 1.15 46.58
N LEU A 6 -13.08 1.08 46.82
CA LEU A 6 -14.05 0.70 45.78
C LEU A 6 -14.09 1.72 44.64
N ALA A 7 -14.09 3.02 44.94
CA ALA A 7 -14.07 4.06 43.91
C ALA A 7 -12.79 3.99 43.05
N ILE A 8 -11.63 3.77 43.68
CA ILE A 8 -10.35 3.57 42.98
C ILE A 8 -10.41 2.33 42.08
N ALA A 9 -10.94 1.21 42.58
CA ALA A 9 -11.06 -0.02 41.80
C ALA A 9 -11.97 0.15 40.58
N VAL A 10 -13.08 0.86 40.72
CA VAL A 10 -14.00 1.17 39.61
C VAL A 10 -13.33 2.08 38.58
N ILE A 11 -12.61 3.12 39.02
CA ILE A 11 -11.87 4.02 38.10
C ILE A 11 -10.79 3.25 37.34
N LEU A 12 -10.02 2.39 38.04
CA LEU A 12 -9.01 1.54 37.42
C LEU A 12 -9.62 0.57 36.40
N LEU A 13 -10.74 -0.07 36.75
CA LEU A 13 -11.45 -0.96 35.83
C LEU A 13 -11.89 -0.21 34.57
N LEU A 14 -12.51 0.97 34.74
CA LEU A 14 -12.95 1.79 33.62
C LEU A 14 -11.79 2.21 32.72
N LEU A 15 -10.66 2.64 33.32
CA LEU A 15 -9.44 2.97 32.58
C LEU A 15 -8.92 1.77 31.79
N ILE A 16 -8.76 0.60 32.41
CA ILE A 16 -8.31 -0.62 31.75
C ILE A 16 -9.25 -1.00 30.59
N THR A 17 -10.56 -0.98 30.84
CA THR A 17 -11.56 -1.31 29.79
C THR A 17 -11.55 -0.33 28.63
N SER A 18 -11.27 0.95 28.89
CA SER A 18 -11.17 1.97 27.83
C SER A 18 -9.91 1.81 26.97
N LEU A 19 -8.85 1.21 27.53
CA LEU A 19 -7.56 1.01 26.85
C LEU A 19 -7.48 -0.36 26.15
N LEU A 20 -8.29 -1.34 26.53
CA LEU A 20 -8.24 -2.70 25.98
C LEU A 20 -8.26 -2.75 24.43
N PRO A 21 -9.18 -2.05 23.72
CA PRO A 21 -9.20 -2.05 22.25
C PRO A 21 -7.93 -1.44 21.62
N GLN A 22 -7.33 -0.47 22.30
CA GLN A 22 -6.10 0.20 21.85
C GLN A 22 -4.90 -0.71 22.01
N ILE A 23 -4.81 -1.40 23.16
CA ILE A 23 -3.75 -2.36 23.46
C ILE A 23 -3.78 -3.53 22.47
N THR A 24 -4.94 -4.09 22.17
CA THR A 24 -5.03 -5.19 21.20
C THR A 24 -4.61 -4.77 19.80
N GLY A 25 -5.03 -3.57 19.35
CA GLY A 25 -4.58 -2.99 18.08
C GLY A 25 -3.08 -2.77 18.02
N LEU A 26 -2.49 -2.23 19.08
CA LEU A 26 -1.03 -2.02 19.20
C LEU A 26 -0.28 -3.35 19.17
N LEU A 27 -0.70 -4.32 20.00
CA LEU A 27 -0.12 -5.67 20.03
C LEU A 27 -0.17 -6.32 18.66
N ALA A 28 -1.33 -6.30 17.99
CA ALA A 28 -1.47 -6.90 16.68
C ALA A 28 -0.61 -6.20 15.63
N THR A 29 -0.57 -4.87 15.65
CA THR A 29 0.25 -4.06 14.73
C THR A 29 1.74 -4.35 14.90
N ARG A 30 2.23 -4.53 16.13
CA ARG A 30 3.66 -4.69 16.41
C ARG A 30 4.17 -6.13 16.45
N SER A 31 3.28 -7.11 16.61
CA SER A 31 3.65 -8.53 16.66
C SER A 31 4.15 -9.06 15.32
N ALA A 32 4.98 -10.11 15.39
CA ALA A 32 5.41 -10.84 14.21
C ALA A 32 4.21 -11.41 13.46
N LYS A 33 4.32 -11.50 12.14
CA LYS A 33 3.25 -11.98 11.27
C LYS A 33 3.80 -12.98 10.29
N THR A 34 3.03 -14.00 9.97
CA THR A 34 3.38 -15.00 8.97
C THR A 34 2.15 -15.30 8.12
N GLY A 35 2.36 -15.78 6.92
CA GLY A 35 1.26 -16.23 6.08
C GLY A 35 1.74 -16.93 4.84
N LEU A 36 0.80 -17.15 3.93
CA LEU A 36 0.98 -17.86 2.68
C LEU A 36 0.37 -17.03 1.54
N VAL A 37 1.04 -16.99 0.40
CA VAL A 37 0.46 -16.49 -0.85
C VAL A 37 0.15 -17.69 -1.75
N ILE A 38 -1.06 -17.73 -2.30
CA ILE A 38 -1.50 -18.80 -3.19
C ILE A 38 -2.16 -18.26 -4.46
N ASP A 39 -2.01 -19.00 -5.55
CA ASP A 39 -2.78 -18.78 -6.77
C ASP A 39 -4.22 -19.24 -6.51
N SER A 40 -5.19 -18.35 -6.71
CA SER A 40 -6.61 -18.61 -6.39
C SER A 40 -7.23 -19.68 -7.27
N THR A 41 -6.70 -19.87 -8.48
CA THR A 41 -7.22 -20.82 -9.48
C THR A 41 -6.73 -22.22 -9.18
N THR A 42 -5.43 -22.36 -8.89
CA THR A 42 -4.79 -23.67 -8.68
C THR A 42 -4.72 -24.08 -7.22
N GLY A 43 -4.88 -23.14 -6.28
CA GLY A 43 -4.67 -23.35 -4.85
C GLY A 43 -3.21 -23.58 -4.46
N LYS A 44 -2.26 -23.50 -5.42
CA LYS A 44 -0.84 -23.78 -5.18
C LYS A 44 -0.14 -22.57 -4.56
N PRO A 45 0.88 -22.79 -3.73
CA PRO A 45 1.73 -21.72 -3.24
C PRO A 45 2.43 -20.95 -4.37
N MET A 46 2.62 -19.64 -4.16
CA MET A 46 3.32 -18.75 -5.10
C MET A 46 4.66 -18.31 -4.51
N PRO A 47 5.79 -18.85 -5.01
CA PRO A 47 7.11 -18.45 -4.54
C PRO A 47 7.55 -17.11 -5.14
N HIS A 48 8.47 -16.42 -4.47
CA HIS A 48 9.08 -15.15 -4.90
C HIS A 48 8.14 -13.95 -5.06
N VAL A 49 6.89 -14.06 -4.60
CA VAL A 49 5.94 -12.94 -4.58
C VAL A 49 6.39 -11.90 -3.57
N ILE A 50 6.38 -10.63 -3.96
CA ILE A 50 6.72 -9.52 -3.05
C ILE A 50 5.57 -9.31 -2.08
N VAL A 51 5.88 -9.27 -0.78
CA VAL A 51 4.90 -9.04 0.30
C VAL A 51 5.21 -7.71 0.97
N ILE A 52 4.21 -6.84 1.06
CA ILE A 52 4.30 -5.51 1.66
C ILE A 52 3.49 -5.52 2.95
N ALA A 53 4.17 -5.33 4.08
CA ALA A 53 3.55 -5.14 5.38
C ALA A 53 3.70 -3.68 5.83
N ALA A 54 2.62 -3.04 6.23
CA ALA A 54 2.67 -1.66 6.71
C ALA A 54 1.80 -1.47 7.95
N GLY A 55 2.32 -0.72 8.91
CA GLY A 55 1.60 -0.31 10.12
C GLY A 55 1.34 1.19 10.10
N ARG A 56 0.22 1.61 10.66
CA ARG A 56 -0.12 3.02 10.88
C ARG A 56 -0.91 3.19 12.16
N VAL A 57 -0.84 4.37 12.73
CA VAL A 57 -1.76 4.80 13.79
C VAL A 57 -2.58 5.96 13.28
N SER A 58 -3.88 5.90 13.48
CA SER A 58 -4.78 7.03 13.30
C SER A 58 -5.27 7.50 14.66
N ALA A 59 -5.30 8.80 14.87
CA ALA A 59 -5.89 9.40 16.05
C ALA A 59 -6.90 10.45 15.62
N GLU A 60 -8.09 10.42 16.22
CA GLU A 60 -9.02 11.55 16.14
C GLU A 60 -8.44 12.76 16.88
N PRO A 61 -8.82 13.99 16.49
CA PRO A 61 -8.50 15.18 17.28
C PRO A 61 -9.02 14.99 18.70
N GLY A 62 -8.15 15.13 19.69
CA GLY A 62 -8.49 14.97 21.11
C GLY A 62 -8.41 16.29 21.85
N PHE A 63 -9.34 16.55 22.75
CA PHE A 63 -9.24 17.61 23.75
C PHE A 63 -8.42 17.11 24.96
N PRO A 64 -7.41 17.84 25.50
CA PRO A 64 -7.02 19.22 25.22
C PRO A 64 -5.79 19.38 24.32
N VAL A 65 -5.18 18.29 23.81
CA VAL A 65 -3.90 18.36 23.08
C VAL A 65 -3.90 17.44 21.86
N GLY A 66 -4.20 17.98 20.69
CA GLY A 66 -3.72 17.40 19.43
C GLY A 66 -4.62 17.56 18.22
N GLN A 67 -3.99 17.92 17.09
CA GLN A 67 -4.54 17.67 15.77
C GLN A 67 -4.62 16.16 15.54
N GLY A 68 -5.75 15.68 15.04
CA GLY A 68 -5.89 14.29 14.58
C GLY A 68 -5.04 14.04 13.34
N GLY A 69 -4.88 12.78 12.95
CA GLY A 69 -4.12 12.42 11.77
C GLY A 69 -3.78 10.94 11.69
N THR A 70 -3.21 10.53 10.55
CA THR A 70 -2.67 9.19 10.35
C THR A 70 -1.14 9.28 10.24
N LYS A 71 -0.41 8.58 11.11
CA LYS A 71 1.05 8.48 11.09
C LYS A 71 1.47 7.07 10.66
N PRO A 72 2.32 6.91 9.63
CA PRO A 72 2.91 5.62 9.32
C PRO A 72 3.86 5.19 10.46
N LEU A 73 3.84 3.92 10.82
CA LEU A 73 4.67 3.35 11.89
C LEU A 73 5.84 2.56 11.33
N TYR A 74 5.55 1.70 10.35
CA TYR A 74 6.56 0.90 9.67
C TYR A 74 6.08 0.52 8.28
N ARG A 75 7.04 0.19 7.42
CA ARG A 75 6.82 -0.49 6.15
C ARG A 75 7.94 -1.51 5.99
N ILE A 76 7.57 -2.77 5.79
CA ILE A 76 8.49 -3.88 5.56
C ILE A 76 8.11 -4.49 4.22
N VAL A 77 9.11 -4.67 3.36
CA VAL A 77 8.97 -5.37 2.09
C VAL A 77 9.82 -6.63 2.16
N THR A 78 9.21 -7.77 1.92
CA THR A 78 9.85 -9.09 1.89
C THR A 78 9.36 -9.88 0.67
N SER A 79 9.79 -11.12 0.50
CA SER A 79 9.31 -12.02 -0.53
C SER A 79 8.88 -13.36 0.04
N THR A 80 8.03 -14.09 -0.67
CA THR A 80 7.70 -15.46 -0.31
C THR A 80 8.86 -16.43 -0.63
N ASP A 81 8.97 -17.49 0.16
CA ASP A 81 9.89 -18.61 -0.06
C ASP A 81 9.36 -19.61 -1.11
N ALA A 82 10.06 -20.74 -1.27
CA ALA A 82 9.68 -21.79 -2.22
C ALA A 82 8.29 -22.41 -1.95
N ASP A 83 7.83 -22.36 -0.70
CA ASP A 83 6.53 -22.86 -0.26
C ASP A 83 5.47 -21.74 -0.23
N GLY A 84 5.76 -20.57 -0.84
CA GLY A 84 4.88 -19.41 -0.89
C GLY A 84 4.66 -18.72 0.46
N ARG A 85 5.45 -19.06 1.49
CA ARG A 85 5.32 -18.51 2.83
C ARG A 85 6.15 -17.26 3.00
N TYR A 86 5.69 -16.36 3.85
CA TYR A 86 6.42 -15.15 4.22
C TYR A 86 6.42 -14.98 5.74
N TYR A 87 7.44 -14.27 6.23
CA TYR A 87 7.56 -13.86 7.63
C TYR A 87 7.86 -12.37 7.73
N ILE A 88 7.09 -11.69 8.57
CA ILE A 88 7.28 -10.29 8.95
C ILE A 88 7.73 -10.28 10.41
N PRO A 89 8.94 -9.79 10.72
CA PRO A 89 9.43 -9.75 12.09
C PRO A 89 8.58 -8.80 12.94
N ALA A 90 8.60 -9.03 14.26
CA ALA A 90 8.01 -8.09 15.19
C ALA A 90 8.77 -6.75 15.16
N VAL A 91 8.05 -5.64 15.35
CA VAL A 91 8.58 -4.27 15.22
C VAL A 91 8.50 -3.49 16.54
N TRP A 92 8.63 -4.20 17.66
CA TRP A 92 8.66 -3.65 19.01
C TRP A 92 9.86 -2.75 19.29
N THR A 93 10.94 -2.89 18.52
CA THR A 93 12.16 -2.08 18.70
C THR A 93 11.98 -0.62 18.27
N ASN A 94 10.93 -0.32 17.49
CA ASN A 94 10.66 1.01 16.94
C ASN A 94 9.45 1.66 17.62
N LEU A 95 9.33 1.48 18.94
CA LEU A 95 8.29 2.16 19.72
C LEU A 95 8.65 3.63 19.88
N ASP A 96 7.75 4.50 19.45
CA ASP A 96 7.77 5.93 19.71
C ASP A 96 6.87 6.16 20.93
N PRO A 97 7.42 6.50 22.12
CA PRO A 97 6.62 6.64 23.34
C PRO A 97 5.58 7.77 23.24
N PHE A 98 5.72 8.71 22.30
CA PHE A 98 4.73 9.78 22.11
C PHE A 98 3.56 9.37 21.22
N VAL A 99 3.68 8.22 20.54
CA VAL A 99 2.73 7.76 19.54
C VAL A 99 2.15 6.39 19.89
N ASP A 100 2.96 5.49 20.41
CA ASP A 100 2.63 4.10 20.71
C ASP A 100 2.15 3.87 22.15
N ILE A 101 2.06 4.91 22.97
CA ILE A 101 1.42 4.82 24.29
C ILE A 101 -0.09 5.08 24.12
N PRO A 102 -0.95 4.09 24.46
CA PRO A 102 -2.40 4.30 24.53
C PRO A 102 -2.74 5.43 25.50
N VAL A 103 -3.38 6.47 24.98
CA VAL A 103 -3.81 7.61 25.79
C VAL A 103 -5.28 7.43 26.16
N PRO A 104 -5.63 7.42 27.46
CA PRO A 104 -7.03 7.40 27.89
C PRO A 104 -7.81 8.54 27.22
N PHE A 105 -9.05 8.26 26.80
CA PHE A 105 -9.94 9.23 26.15
C PHE A 105 -9.48 9.75 24.78
N ARG A 106 -8.36 9.24 24.23
CA ARG A 106 -7.99 9.44 22.83
C ARG A 106 -8.39 8.20 22.04
N ASN A 107 -9.17 8.39 20.98
CA ASN A 107 -9.51 7.31 20.06
C ASN A 107 -8.34 7.05 19.09
N GLN A 108 -7.27 6.44 19.62
CA GLN A 108 -6.13 5.98 18.83
C GLN A 108 -6.43 4.58 18.28
N GLN A 109 -6.22 4.41 16.98
CA GLN A 109 -6.42 3.14 16.29
C GLN A 109 -5.12 2.75 15.59
N TRP A 110 -4.45 1.73 16.13
CA TRP A 110 -3.34 1.07 15.47
C TRP A 110 -3.90 0.07 14.47
N THR A 111 -3.51 0.22 13.22
CA THR A 111 -3.92 -0.66 12.13
C THR A 111 -2.69 -1.09 11.35
N TRP A 112 -2.81 -2.25 10.73
CA TRP A 112 -1.78 -2.79 9.87
C TRP A 112 -2.42 -3.41 8.64
N VAL A 113 -1.64 -3.54 7.58
CA VAL A 113 -2.05 -4.20 6.35
C VAL A 113 -0.91 -5.10 5.90
N ILE A 114 -1.25 -6.22 5.26
CA ILE A 114 -0.32 -7.04 4.51
C ILE A 114 -0.98 -7.29 3.15
N THR A 115 -0.24 -7.00 2.09
CA THR A 115 -0.65 -7.28 0.70
C THR A 115 0.50 -7.91 -0.06
N ALA A 116 0.19 -8.42 -1.25
CA ALA A 116 1.12 -9.05 -2.16
C ALA A 116 1.20 -8.27 -3.48
N PHE A 117 2.38 -8.27 -4.08
CA PHE A 117 2.69 -7.67 -5.36
C PHE A 117 3.40 -8.71 -6.22
N GLU A 118 2.82 -9.01 -7.37
CA GLU A 118 3.38 -9.86 -8.41
C GLU A 118 2.83 -9.32 -9.73
N ILE A 119 3.71 -8.98 -10.66
CA ILE A 119 3.26 -8.40 -11.93
C ILE A 119 2.44 -9.42 -12.74
N GLY A 120 1.30 -8.98 -13.29
CA GLY A 120 0.35 -9.85 -13.98
C GLY A 120 -0.67 -10.55 -13.06
N TYR A 121 -0.61 -10.32 -11.74
CA TYR A 121 -1.55 -10.84 -10.77
C TYR A 121 -2.22 -9.72 -9.96
N ALA A 122 -3.42 -9.99 -9.43
CA ALA A 122 -4.11 -9.13 -8.48
C ALA A 122 -4.57 -9.94 -7.25
N VAL A 123 -4.67 -9.29 -6.09
CA VAL A 123 -5.20 -9.89 -4.87
C VAL A 123 -6.73 -10.02 -4.98
N VAL A 124 -7.27 -11.19 -4.64
CA VAL A 124 -8.71 -11.43 -4.61
C VAL A 124 -9.40 -10.49 -3.62
N GLY A 125 -10.44 -9.79 -4.09
CA GLY A 125 -11.19 -8.78 -3.35
C GLY A 125 -10.84 -7.34 -3.73
N ASP A 126 -9.75 -7.12 -4.46
CA ASP A 126 -9.34 -5.81 -4.96
C ASP A 126 -10.11 -5.39 -6.22
N GLU A 127 -10.69 -6.33 -6.97
CA GLU A 127 -11.50 -6.08 -8.17
C GLU A 127 -12.77 -5.26 -7.89
N LYS A 128 -13.29 -5.39 -6.67
CA LYS A 128 -14.55 -4.75 -6.26
C LYS A 128 -14.43 -3.22 -6.16
N THR A 129 -13.22 -2.67 -6.25
CA THR A 129 -12.99 -1.23 -6.13
C THR A 129 -12.62 -0.54 -7.45
N TRP A 130 -12.57 -1.26 -8.60
CA TRP A 130 -12.26 -0.72 -9.95
C TRP A 130 -13.35 0.22 -10.50
N GLN A 131 -13.52 1.36 -9.86
CA GLN A 131 -14.41 2.43 -10.33
C GLN A 131 -13.58 3.64 -10.72
N PHE A 132 -13.68 4.02 -12.00
CA PHE A 132 -13.13 5.23 -12.56
C PHE A 132 -14.30 6.14 -12.96
N ASP A 133 -14.21 7.42 -12.66
CA ASP A 133 -15.19 8.37 -13.17
C ASP A 133 -14.99 8.63 -14.68
N GLU A 134 -15.88 9.41 -15.28
CA GLU A 134 -15.84 9.76 -16.71
C GLU A 134 -14.57 10.51 -17.13
N ARG A 135 -13.88 11.15 -16.17
CA ARG A 135 -12.59 11.83 -16.37
C ARG A 135 -11.42 10.87 -16.21
N GLY A 136 -11.70 9.60 -15.94
CA GLY A 136 -10.71 8.57 -15.72
C GLY A 136 -10.01 8.69 -14.37
N ILE A 137 -10.55 9.47 -13.44
CA ILE A 137 -10.05 9.58 -12.08
C ILE A 137 -10.55 8.38 -11.31
N GLY A 138 -9.61 7.51 -10.93
CA GLY A 138 -9.92 6.39 -10.08
C GLY A 138 -9.96 6.82 -8.63
N ASN A 139 -11.12 6.68 -7.98
CA ASN A 139 -11.19 6.48 -6.53
C ASN A 139 -10.71 5.07 -6.13
N TYR A 140 -10.01 4.39 -7.05
CA TYR A 140 -9.44 3.08 -6.84
C TYR A 140 -8.54 3.08 -5.62
N ARG A 141 -8.96 2.32 -4.61
CA ARG A 141 -8.15 1.98 -3.46
C ARG A 141 -8.24 0.45 -3.28
N PRO A 142 -7.13 -0.28 -3.47
CA PRO A 142 -7.14 -1.73 -3.28
C PRO A 142 -7.48 -2.02 -1.82
N ARG A 143 -8.43 -2.93 -1.61
CA ARG A 143 -8.85 -3.34 -0.26
C ARG A 143 -7.66 -3.91 0.51
N SER A 144 -6.84 -4.70 -0.16
CA SER A 144 -5.62 -5.31 0.38
C SER A 144 -4.62 -4.28 0.94
N GLY A 145 -4.61 -3.06 0.40
CA GLY A 145 -3.77 -1.96 0.87
C GLY A 145 -4.39 -1.09 1.98
N LEU A 146 -5.65 -1.34 2.35
CA LEU A 146 -6.42 -0.48 3.25
C LEU A 146 -6.86 -1.16 4.54
N TYR A 147 -7.17 -2.45 4.50
CA TYR A 147 -7.82 -3.17 5.58
C TYR A 147 -6.91 -4.23 6.17
N VAL A 148 -7.04 -4.43 7.49
CA VAL A 148 -6.41 -5.55 8.19
C VAL A 148 -6.94 -6.85 7.58
N PRO A 149 -6.07 -7.75 7.07
CA PRO A 149 -6.52 -9.02 6.54
C PRO A 149 -7.09 -9.91 7.66
N PRO A 150 -7.99 -10.87 7.33
CA PRO A 150 -8.38 -11.91 8.27
C PRO A 150 -7.14 -12.64 8.83
N HIS A 151 -7.16 -12.93 10.12
CA HIS A 151 -6.01 -13.51 10.81
C HIS A 151 -6.43 -14.18 12.12
N SER A 152 -5.53 -15.00 12.64
CA SER A 152 -5.63 -15.64 13.96
C SER A 152 -4.30 -15.57 14.70
N TRP A 153 -4.33 -15.83 16.01
CA TRP A 153 -3.11 -15.90 16.82
C TRP A 153 -2.59 -17.34 16.88
N ALA A 154 -1.33 -17.51 16.47
CA ALA A 154 -0.56 -18.75 16.61
C ALA A 154 0.56 -18.52 17.64
N GLY A 155 0.23 -18.63 18.92
CA GLY A 155 1.13 -18.25 20.01
C GLY A 155 1.41 -16.75 20.01
N SER A 156 2.69 -16.36 19.87
CA SER A 156 3.12 -14.95 19.81
C SER A 156 3.20 -14.37 18.40
N VAL A 157 2.83 -15.16 17.39
CA VAL A 157 2.84 -14.78 15.98
C VAL A 157 1.41 -14.69 15.48
N ILE A 158 1.12 -13.71 14.64
CA ILE A 158 -0.15 -13.63 13.92
C ILE A 158 -0.04 -14.44 12.64
N GLU A 159 -0.91 -15.42 12.48
CA GLU A 159 -1.08 -16.15 11.23
C GLU A 159 -2.17 -15.46 10.40
N VAL A 160 -1.77 -14.91 9.26
CA VAL A 160 -2.66 -14.24 8.31
C VAL A 160 -3.27 -15.28 7.39
N ASP A 161 -4.59 -15.19 7.16
CA ASP A 161 -5.27 -16.04 6.19
C ASP A 161 -4.58 -15.95 4.82
N PRO A 162 -4.56 -17.04 4.01
CA PRO A 162 -3.84 -17.05 2.74
C PRO A 162 -4.23 -15.87 1.84
N ILE A 163 -3.24 -15.11 1.38
CA ILE A 163 -3.42 -14.07 0.38
C ILE A 163 -3.60 -14.77 -0.96
N ARG A 164 -4.81 -14.68 -1.49
CA ARG A 164 -5.17 -15.30 -2.77
C ARG A 164 -4.90 -14.30 -3.88
N MET A 165 -4.13 -14.70 -4.89
CA MET A 165 -3.87 -13.91 -6.08
C MET A 165 -4.42 -14.61 -7.33
N TYR A 166 -4.93 -13.84 -8.28
CA TYR A 166 -5.45 -14.34 -9.55
C TYR A 166 -4.86 -13.55 -10.71
N LYS A 167 -4.95 -14.07 -11.93
CA LYS A 167 -4.57 -13.35 -13.15
C LYS A 167 -5.76 -12.55 -13.67
N PRO A 168 -5.83 -11.22 -13.45
CA PRO A 168 -6.91 -10.41 -13.96
C PRO A 168 -6.78 -10.16 -15.47
N THR A 169 -7.91 -9.94 -16.14
CA THR A 169 -7.94 -9.30 -17.45
C THR A 169 -8.01 -7.79 -17.24
N LEU A 170 -6.86 -7.12 -17.21
CA LEU A 170 -6.77 -5.66 -17.06
C LEU A 170 -6.52 -5.00 -18.41
N ASN A 171 -7.00 -3.78 -18.59
CA ASN A 171 -6.45 -2.86 -19.58
C ASN A 171 -5.24 -2.08 -19.02
N LEU A 172 -4.54 -1.34 -19.88
CA LEU A 172 -3.31 -0.62 -19.50
C LEU A 172 -3.53 0.32 -18.32
N LYS A 173 -4.65 1.06 -18.31
CA LYS A 173 -4.97 2.02 -17.25
C LYS A 173 -5.19 1.30 -15.93
N GLU A 174 -6.00 0.25 -15.93
CA GLU A 174 -6.27 -0.55 -14.73
C GLU A 174 -4.98 -1.17 -14.19
N ALA A 175 -4.14 -1.74 -15.06
CA ALA A 175 -2.85 -2.29 -14.67
C ALA A 175 -1.94 -1.22 -14.05
N ALA A 176 -1.73 -0.10 -14.74
CA ALA A 176 -0.88 0.98 -14.24
C ALA A 176 -1.35 1.48 -12.87
N VAL A 177 -2.65 1.74 -12.72
CA VAL A 177 -3.25 2.22 -11.47
C VAL A 177 -3.15 1.16 -10.37
N TYR A 178 -3.50 -0.09 -10.67
CA TYR A 178 -3.49 -1.18 -9.69
C TYR A 178 -2.10 -1.37 -9.08
N TYR A 179 -1.11 -1.66 -9.92
CA TYR A 179 0.25 -1.93 -9.46
C TYR A 179 0.87 -0.70 -8.79
N SER A 180 0.59 0.51 -9.29
CA SER A 180 1.07 1.74 -8.64
C SER A 180 0.51 1.88 -7.23
N ARG A 181 -0.81 1.65 -7.03
CA ARG A 181 -1.45 1.74 -5.72
C ARG A 181 -0.92 0.69 -4.75
N ILE A 182 -0.81 -0.57 -5.16
CA ILE A 182 -0.26 -1.64 -4.31
C ILE A 182 1.17 -1.35 -3.90
N ARG A 183 2.03 -0.96 -4.85
CA ARG A 183 3.43 -0.60 -4.56
C ARG A 183 3.54 0.51 -3.50
N THR A 184 2.63 1.49 -3.53
CA THR A 184 2.62 2.62 -2.60
C THR A 184 2.01 2.30 -1.23
N VAL A 185 1.58 1.06 -0.96
CA VAL A 185 1.07 0.66 0.35
C VAL A 185 2.13 0.93 1.44
N GLY A 186 1.69 1.58 2.51
CA GLY A 186 2.57 2.04 3.58
C GLY A 186 3.30 3.35 3.30
N ASN A 187 3.01 4.03 2.18
CA ASN A 187 3.62 5.30 1.75
C ASN A 187 5.17 5.24 1.74
N PRO A 188 5.79 4.51 0.81
CA PRO A 188 7.24 4.55 0.65
C PRO A 188 7.71 5.97 0.40
N TYR A 189 8.93 6.30 0.85
CA TYR A 189 9.58 7.53 0.43
C TYR A 189 9.64 7.60 -1.10
N ARG A 190 9.33 8.77 -1.67
CA ARG A 190 9.14 8.93 -3.14
C ARG A 190 10.35 8.47 -3.96
N ALA A 191 11.55 8.52 -3.38
CA ALA A 191 12.83 8.12 -3.95
C ALA A 191 13.44 6.91 -3.21
N SER A 192 12.61 6.02 -2.66
CA SER A 192 13.09 4.82 -1.98
C SER A 192 14.00 3.99 -2.89
N THR A 193 15.16 3.63 -2.34
CA THR A 193 16.16 2.72 -2.89
C THR A 193 16.14 1.37 -2.20
N ASP A 194 15.12 1.09 -1.38
CA ASP A 194 14.94 -0.21 -0.74
C ASP A 194 14.86 -1.31 -1.83
N PRO A 195 15.58 -2.43 -1.68
CA PRO A 195 15.63 -3.48 -2.70
C PRO A 195 14.26 -3.96 -3.17
N GLY A 196 13.29 -4.09 -2.26
CA GLY A 196 11.92 -4.45 -2.61
C GLY A 196 11.18 -3.39 -3.45
N ASP A 197 11.44 -2.11 -3.22
CA ASP A 197 10.86 -1.02 -4.02
C ASP A 197 11.47 -0.91 -5.42
N LEU A 198 12.76 -1.27 -5.55
CA LEU A 198 13.45 -1.40 -6.81
C LEU A 198 12.96 -2.63 -7.60
N ALA A 199 12.74 -3.77 -6.93
CA ALA A 199 12.18 -4.97 -7.54
C ALA A 199 10.77 -4.73 -8.11
N MET A 200 9.86 -4.16 -7.31
CA MET A 200 8.51 -3.80 -7.79
C MET A 200 8.54 -2.82 -8.96
N ARG A 201 9.50 -1.89 -8.97
CA ARG A 201 9.69 -0.94 -10.07
C ARG A 201 10.14 -1.66 -11.34
N ALA A 202 11.13 -2.55 -11.23
CA ALA A 202 11.65 -3.33 -12.35
C ALA A 202 10.59 -4.28 -12.93
N GLU A 203 9.84 -4.98 -12.09
CA GLU A 203 8.75 -5.85 -12.53
C GLU A 203 7.65 -5.07 -13.25
N GLY A 204 7.18 -3.96 -12.66
CA GLY A 204 6.17 -3.12 -13.30
C GLY A 204 6.67 -2.47 -14.59
N TYR A 205 7.95 -2.10 -14.67
CA TYR A 205 8.58 -1.62 -15.91
C TYR A 205 8.50 -2.68 -17.01
N ALA A 206 8.88 -3.92 -16.70
CA ALA A 206 8.91 -5.02 -17.66
C ALA A 206 7.54 -5.33 -18.29
N LEU A 207 6.44 -5.12 -17.55
CA LEU A 207 5.09 -5.26 -18.10
C LEU A 207 4.61 -3.99 -18.82
N LEU A 208 4.71 -2.83 -18.16
CA LEU A 208 4.00 -1.62 -18.58
C LEU A 208 4.73 -0.88 -19.71
N ALA A 209 6.07 -0.87 -19.72
CA ALA A 209 6.82 -0.14 -20.74
C ALA A 209 6.59 -0.72 -22.16
N PRO A 210 6.70 -2.04 -22.39
CA PRO A 210 6.37 -2.62 -23.71
C PRO A 210 4.93 -2.36 -24.13
N TRP A 211 3.98 -2.43 -23.19
CA TRP A 211 2.57 -2.23 -23.49
C TRP A 211 2.28 -0.81 -23.95
N VAL A 212 2.78 0.21 -23.21
CA VAL A 212 2.61 1.63 -23.59
C VAL A 212 3.29 1.92 -24.93
N CYS A 213 4.51 1.41 -25.13
CA CYS A 213 5.29 1.65 -26.35
C CYS A 213 4.75 0.92 -27.59
N ALA A 214 3.88 -0.08 -27.41
CA ALA A 214 3.22 -0.78 -28.52
C ALA A 214 1.89 -0.12 -28.96
N LEU A 215 1.39 0.89 -28.23
CA LEU A 215 0.19 1.62 -28.62
C LEU A 215 0.42 2.46 -29.87
N ASN A 216 -0.67 2.82 -30.56
CA ASN A 216 -0.61 3.81 -31.63
C ASN A 216 -0.08 5.14 -31.04
N SER A 217 0.92 5.75 -31.69
CA SER A 217 1.61 6.94 -31.18
C SER A 217 0.67 8.10 -30.84
N GLN A 218 -0.45 8.23 -31.55
CA GLN A 218 -1.46 9.27 -31.34
C GLN A 218 -2.55 8.90 -30.32
N GLN A 219 -2.54 7.67 -29.81
CA GLN A 219 -3.51 7.24 -28.82
C GLN A 219 -3.40 8.12 -27.57
N VAL A 220 -4.55 8.61 -27.11
CA VAL A 220 -4.65 9.51 -25.96
C VAL A 220 -4.53 8.71 -24.67
N ILE A 221 -3.60 9.13 -23.80
CA ILE A 221 -3.37 8.58 -22.48
C ILE A 221 -3.72 9.64 -21.43
N ASP A 222 -4.55 9.27 -20.46
CA ASP A 222 -4.96 10.19 -19.40
C ASP A 222 -3.88 10.37 -18.32
N VAL A 223 -3.92 11.51 -17.64
CA VAL A 223 -2.95 11.87 -16.59
C VAL A 223 -2.91 10.86 -15.44
N THR A 224 -4.00 10.19 -15.08
CA THR A 224 -3.99 9.19 -14.00
C THR A 224 -3.14 7.98 -14.40
N THR A 225 -3.26 7.54 -15.65
CA THR A 225 -2.41 6.49 -16.22
C THR A 225 -0.94 6.93 -16.22
N ILE A 226 -0.63 8.14 -16.72
CA ILE A 226 0.75 8.67 -16.73
C ILE A 226 1.34 8.78 -15.31
N ALA A 227 0.60 9.36 -14.37
CA ALA A 227 1.04 9.48 -12.98
C ALA A 227 1.30 8.10 -12.35
N SER A 228 0.52 7.09 -12.73
CA SER A 228 0.72 5.72 -12.26
C SER A 228 1.95 5.06 -12.89
N LEU A 229 2.18 5.26 -14.19
CA LEU A 229 3.37 4.80 -14.91
C LEU A 229 4.66 5.40 -14.36
N SER A 230 4.62 6.64 -13.82
CA SER A 230 5.79 7.32 -13.23
C SER A 230 6.48 6.47 -12.16
N GLY A 231 5.69 5.71 -11.40
CA GLY A 231 6.19 4.85 -10.34
C GLY A 231 7.09 3.72 -10.81
N PHE A 232 7.01 3.37 -12.10
CA PHE A 232 7.70 2.24 -12.73
C PHE A 232 8.79 2.67 -13.71
N SER A 233 8.95 3.96 -13.96
CA SER A 233 10.07 4.46 -14.75
C SER A 233 11.41 4.03 -14.14
N SER A 234 12.39 3.73 -14.99
CA SER A 234 13.73 3.31 -14.53
C SER A 234 14.45 4.40 -13.73
N ASP A 235 14.13 5.68 -13.97
CA ASP A 235 14.61 6.84 -13.22
C ASP A 235 13.46 7.84 -13.09
N LYS A 236 12.92 7.93 -11.88
CA LYS A 236 11.71 8.70 -11.61
C LYS A 236 11.91 10.19 -11.74
N ASP A 237 13.05 10.71 -11.31
CA ASP A 237 13.31 12.15 -11.31
C ASP A 237 13.52 12.63 -12.75
N ARG A 238 14.33 11.90 -13.52
CA ARG A 238 14.50 12.15 -14.96
C ARG A 238 13.19 12.01 -15.73
N ALA A 239 12.36 11.02 -15.39
CA ALA A 239 11.07 10.85 -16.04
C ALA A 239 10.15 12.07 -15.81
N TYR A 240 10.08 12.62 -14.59
CA TYR A 240 9.29 13.82 -14.32
C TYR A 240 9.81 15.06 -15.05
N GLU A 241 11.13 15.25 -15.11
CA GLU A 241 11.74 16.34 -15.89
C GLU A 241 11.38 16.23 -17.38
N LEU A 242 11.50 15.02 -17.94
CA LEU A 242 11.12 14.74 -19.33
C LEU A 242 9.64 15.00 -19.58
N LEU A 243 8.75 14.60 -18.65
CA LEU A 243 7.32 14.84 -18.80
C LEU A 243 6.99 16.32 -18.81
N GLU A 244 7.62 17.12 -17.94
CA GLU A 244 7.42 18.57 -17.92
C GLU A 244 7.96 19.24 -19.19
N MET A 245 9.05 18.74 -19.78
CA MET A 245 9.59 19.24 -21.04
C MET A 245 8.71 18.85 -22.26
N LEU A 246 8.21 17.62 -22.30
CA LEU A 246 7.48 17.08 -23.46
C LEU A 246 5.97 17.41 -23.41
N ALA A 247 5.40 17.55 -22.22
CA ALA A 247 3.98 17.85 -22.00
C ALA A 247 3.82 18.76 -20.77
N PRO A 248 4.13 20.08 -20.90
CA PRO A 248 4.16 21.01 -19.78
C PRO A 248 2.89 21.04 -18.94
N GLY A 249 3.05 20.96 -17.62
CA GLY A 249 1.97 20.97 -16.64
C GLY A 249 1.15 19.69 -16.54
N VAL A 250 1.45 18.63 -17.31
CA VAL A 250 0.89 17.27 -17.07
C VAL A 250 1.48 16.66 -15.80
N ALA A 251 2.77 16.89 -15.52
CA ALA A 251 3.43 16.40 -14.31
C ALA A 251 2.89 17.04 -13.02
N ARG A 252 2.32 18.24 -13.12
CA ARG A 252 1.81 19.04 -12.00
C ARG A 252 0.28 19.10 -11.95
N SER A 253 -0.41 18.64 -12.99
CA SER A 253 -1.87 18.64 -13.00
C SER A 253 -2.43 17.55 -12.09
N ASP A 254 -3.44 17.90 -11.32
CA ASP A 254 -4.29 16.88 -10.71
C ASP A 254 -5.10 16.16 -11.79
N ALA A 255 -5.63 14.99 -11.44
CA ALA A 255 -6.46 14.21 -12.35
C ALA A 255 -7.78 14.91 -12.71
N SER A 256 -8.22 15.91 -11.93
CA SER A 256 -9.46 16.67 -12.15
C SER A 256 -9.38 17.67 -13.30
N GLN A 257 -8.16 18.08 -13.67
CA GLN A 257 -7.90 18.96 -14.82
C GLN A 257 -8.01 18.26 -16.18
N GLY A 258 -8.25 16.93 -16.22
CA GLY A 258 -8.54 16.19 -17.45
C GLY A 258 -7.43 16.26 -18.50
N ARG A 259 -6.19 16.54 -18.09
CA ARG A 259 -5.06 16.62 -19.02
C ARG A 259 -4.74 15.23 -19.57
N THR A 260 -4.34 15.19 -20.83
CA THR A 260 -3.98 13.98 -21.55
C THR A 260 -2.66 14.19 -22.29
N THR A 261 -2.04 13.09 -22.70
CA THR A 261 -0.84 13.11 -23.55
C THR A 261 -0.92 12.00 -24.59
N SER A 262 0.00 11.97 -25.54
CA SER A 262 0.06 10.91 -26.55
C SER A 262 0.81 9.68 -26.01
N ALA A 263 0.51 8.50 -26.55
CA ALA A 263 1.23 7.28 -26.20
C ALA A 263 2.72 7.37 -26.54
N GLU A 264 3.11 8.13 -27.56
CA GLU A 264 4.52 8.40 -27.86
C GLU A 264 5.24 9.10 -26.70
N ILE A 265 4.62 10.15 -26.15
CA ILE A 265 5.17 10.88 -25.00
C ILE A 265 5.17 9.96 -23.77
N ALA A 266 4.11 9.19 -23.55
CA ALA A 266 4.03 8.23 -22.45
C ALA A 266 5.13 7.14 -22.53
N CYS A 267 5.43 6.65 -23.74
CA CYS A 267 6.50 5.69 -23.99
C CYS A 267 7.87 6.31 -23.73
N LYS A 268 8.15 7.50 -24.28
CA LYS A 268 9.38 8.24 -23.97
C LYS A 268 9.52 8.51 -22.47
N PHE A 269 8.42 8.84 -21.80
CA PHE A 269 8.38 9.08 -20.37
C PHE A 269 8.78 7.85 -19.55
N ILE A 270 8.10 6.72 -19.72
CA ILE A 270 8.39 5.51 -18.91
C ILE A 270 9.79 4.96 -19.22
N THR A 271 10.31 5.16 -20.43
CA THR A 271 11.62 4.69 -20.89
C THR A 271 12.76 5.70 -20.73
N ASN A 272 12.56 6.78 -19.97
CA ASN A 272 13.55 7.85 -19.73
C ASN A 272 14.12 8.51 -21.00
N GLY A 273 13.30 8.62 -22.05
CA GLY A 273 13.59 9.29 -23.32
C GLY A 273 13.99 8.35 -24.46
N ARG A 274 14.16 7.05 -24.20
CA ARG A 274 14.55 6.08 -25.24
C ARG A 274 13.46 5.85 -26.29
N GLY A 275 12.19 5.99 -25.90
CA GLY A 275 11.05 5.70 -26.78
C GLY A 275 10.91 4.22 -27.13
N THR A 276 11.67 3.35 -26.46
CA THR A 276 11.66 1.89 -26.58
C THR A 276 12.05 1.27 -25.21
N PRO A 277 11.46 0.12 -24.82
CA PRO A 277 11.78 -0.58 -23.58
C PRO A 277 13.24 -1.04 -23.47
#